data_AF-A0A3B8YUB6-F1
#
_entry.id   AF-A0A3B8YUB6-F1
#
_cell.length_a   1.000
_cell.length_b   1.000
_cell.length_c   1.000
_cell.angle_alpha   90.00
_cell.angle_beta   90.00
_cell.angle_gamma   90.00
#
_symmetry.space_group_name_H-M   'P 1'
#
loop_
_entity.id
_entity.type
_entity.pdbx_description
1 polymer ?
#
loop_
_entity_poly.entity_id
_entity_poly.type
_entity_poly.pdbx_seq_one_letter_code
_entity_poly.pdbx_strand_id
1 'polypeptide(L)'
;ELALKLKTTDRCDMVICLSHLGYTADKRLVEQTRNIDIIIGGHSHTNMKTPDMLKNIDNKDVMVFQTAGRGIYVGRIDVELEKVK
;
A
#
# COMPACT_ATOMS: atom_id res chain seq x y z
N GLU A 1 5.36 12.68 -6.18
CA GLU A 1 5.14 13.15 -7.57
C GLU A 1 4.50 12.08 -8.45
N LEU A 2 5.10 10.89 -8.60
CA LEU A 2 4.54 9.82 -9.44
C LEU A 2 3.11 9.41 -9.09
N ALA A 3 2.81 9.14 -7.81
CA ALA A 3 1.45 8.77 -7.38
C ALA A 3 0.42 9.87 -7.69
N LEU A 4 0.82 11.14 -7.62
CA LEU A 4 -0.06 12.26 -7.99
C LEU A 4 -0.35 12.24 -9.49
N LYS A 5 0.67 12.06 -10.34
CA LYS A 5 0.49 11.94 -11.79
C LYS A 5 -0.46 10.81 -12.16
N LEU A 6 -0.30 9.63 -11.54
CA LEU A 6 -1.17 8.48 -11.78
C LEU A 6 -2.64 8.80 -11.47
N LYS A 7 -2.94 9.41 -10.31
CA LYS A 7 -4.32 9.78 -9.96
C LYS A 7 -4.90 10.89 -10.84
N THR A 8 -4.10 11.88 -11.24
CA THR A 8 -4.63 13.09 -11.91
C THR A 8 -4.54 13.05 -13.42
N THR A 9 -3.36 12.73 -13.97
CA THR A 9 -3.09 12.79 -15.41
C THR A 9 -3.56 11.51 -16.07
N ASP A 10 -3.14 10.37 -15.51
CA ASP A 10 -3.44 9.05 -16.07
C ASP A 10 -4.80 8.53 -15.60
N ARG A 11 -5.45 9.25 -14.67
CA ARG A 11 -6.80 9.01 -14.13
C ARG A 11 -6.97 7.59 -13.57
N CYS A 12 -5.94 7.08 -12.90
CA CYS A 12 -6.03 5.79 -12.21
C CYS A 12 -6.96 5.89 -11.01
N ASP A 13 -7.93 4.98 -10.91
CA ASP A 13 -8.84 4.90 -9.77
C ASP A 13 -8.12 4.45 -8.49
N MET A 14 -7.08 3.62 -8.62
CA MET A 14 -6.29 3.09 -7.52
C MET A 14 -4.78 3.09 -7.84
N VAL A 15 -3.95 3.35 -6.83
CA VAL A 15 -2.49 3.29 -6.90
C VAL A 15 -1.94 2.34 -5.84
N ILE A 16 -1.22 1.32 -6.32
CA ILE A 16 -0.56 0.32 -5.48
C ILE A 16 0.95 0.53 -5.55
N CYS A 17 1.59 0.68 -4.39
CA CYS A 17 3.03 0.77 -4.26
C CYS A 17 3.61 -0.60 -3.90
N LEU A 18 4.46 -1.14 -4.78
CA LEU A 18 5.32 -2.28 -4.44
C LEU A 18 6.61 -1.76 -3.80
N SER A 19 6.83 -2.12 -2.55
CA SER A 19 7.97 -1.68 -1.75
C SER A 19 8.85 -2.85 -1.33
N HIS A 20 10.14 -2.59 -1.18
CA HIS A 20 11.10 -3.51 -0.55
C HIS A 20 11.93 -2.79 0.52
N LEU A 21 11.33 -1.83 1.23
CA LEU A 21 12.01 -1.04 2.26
C LEU A 21 11.98 -1.71 3.65
N GLY A 22 11.05 -2.65 3.87
CA GLY A 22 10.79 -3.25 5.17
C GLY A 22 9.67 -2.54 5.91
N TYR A 23 8.90 -3.29 6.69
CA TYR A 23 7.66 -2.83 7.31
C TYR A 23 7.80 -1.50 8.08
N THR A 24 8.83 -1.32 8.90
CA THR A 24 9.05 -0.07 9.66
C THR A 24 9.26 1.15 8.73
N ALA A 25 9.96 0.96 7.61
CA ALA A 25 10.17 2.02 6.64
C ALA A 25 8.90 2.27 5.81
N ASP A 26 8.13 1.23 5.49
CA ASP A 26 6.83 1.35 4.82
C ASP A 26 5.84 2.17 5.67
N LYS A 27 5.83 2.00 7.00
CA LYS A 27 5.02 2.85 7.90
C LYS A 27 5.38 4.34 7.77
N ARG A 28 6.68 4.65 7.84
CA ARG A 28 7.19 6.03 7.68
C ARG A 28 6.88 6.58 6.29
N LEU A 29 6.92 5.73 5.26
CA LEU A 29 6.55 6.11 3.91
C LEU A 29 5.07 6.52 3.82
N VAL A 30 4.15 5.78 4.46
CA VAL A 30 2.73 6.18 4.51
C VAL A 30 2.58 7.57 5.13
N GLU A 31 3.23 7.81 6.27
CA GLU A 31 3.19 9.09 7.00
C GLU A 31 3.76 10.28 6.22
N GLN A 32 4.40 10.05 5.06
CA GLN A 32 5.05 11.08 4.24
C GLN A 32 4.49 11.17 2.82
N THR A 33 3.50 10.35 2.46
CA THR A 33 3.01 10.23 1.08
C THR A 33 1.56 10.64 0.94
N ARG A 34 1.15 10.92 -0.31
CA ARG A 34 -0.25 11.13 -0.73
C ARG A 34 -0.54 10.20 -1.90
N ASN A 35 -1.82 9.96 -2.17
CA ASN A 35 -2.30 9.31 -3.41
C ASN A 35 -1.92 7.84 -3.60
N ILE A 36 -1.44 7.16 -2.55
CA ILE A 36 -1.22 5.71 -2.53
C ILE A 36 -2.36 5.09 -1.73
N ASP A 37 -2.97 4.04 -2.27
CA ASP A 37 -4.10 3.35 -1.64
C ASP A 37 -3.64 2.07 -0.91
N ILE A 38 -2.67 1.35 -1.50
CA ILE A 38 -2.11 0.10 -0.94
C ILE A 38 -0.58 0.09 -1.07
N ILE A 39 0.11 -0.41 -0.05
CA ILE A 39 1.53 -0.78 -0.09
C ILE A 39 1.66 -2.28 0.12
N ILE A 40 2.28 -2.96 -0.85
CA ILE A 40 2.69 -4.37 -0.75
C ILE A 40 4.18 -4.38 -0.48
N GLY A 41 4.55 -4.70 0.76
CA GLY A 41 5.92 -4.60 1.28
C GLY A 41 6.74 -5.90 1.15
N GLY A 42 8.00 -5.80 1.57
CA GLY A 42 8.99 -6.87 1.49
C GLY A 42 10.15 -6.66 2.46
N HIS A 43 11.32 -7.26 2.19
CA HIS A 43 12.57 -7.10 2.95
C HIS A 43 12.60 -7.68 4.38
N SER A 44 11.76 -7.20 5.29
CA SER A 44 11.83 -7.55 6.72
C SER A 44 11.30 -8.93 7.09
N HIS A 45 10.80 -9.69 6.11
CA HIS A 45 10.07 -10.95 6.31
C HIS A 45 8.96 -10.87 7.37
N THR A 46 8.31 -9.71 7.50
CA THR A 46 7.24 -9.50 8.49
C THR A 46 6.08 -10.43 8.17
N ASN A 47 5.68 -11.26 9.14
CA ASN A 47 4.53 -12.13 9.01
C ASN A 47 3.29 -11.42 9.58
N MET A 48 2.47 -10.83 8.69
CA MET A 48 1.26 -10.13 9.08
C MET A 48 0.05 -11.07 8.97
N LYS A 49 -0.70 -11.23 10.06
CA LYS A 49 -1.97 -12.00 10.04
C LYS A 49 -3.08 -11.24 9.32
N THR A 50 -3.07 -9.92 9.43
CA THR A 50 -3.99 -8.99 8.78
C THR A 50 -3.20 -7.79 8.28
N PRO A 51 -3.65 -7.11 7.22
CA PRO A 51 -3.04 -5.85 6.81
C PRO A 51 -3.22 -4.79 7.89
N ASP A 52 -2.31 -3.83 7.90
CA ASP A 52 -2.44 -2.63 8.71
C ASP A 52 -3.08 -1.51 7.90
N MET A 53 -3.89 -0.70 8.57
CA MET A 53 -4.46 0.53 8.02
C MET A 53 -3.77 1.72 8.68
N LEU A 54 -3.02 2.48 7.88
CA LEU A 54 -2.25 3.63 8.33
C LEU A 54 -2.76 4.91 7.68
N LYS A 55 -2.61 6.04 8.37
CA LYS A 55 -3.04 7.35 7.86
C LYS A 55 -1.88 8.06 7.18
N ASN A 56 -2.13 8.53 5.97
CA ASN A 56 -1.17 9.37 5.24
C ASN A 56 -1.28 10.85 5.65
N ILE A 57 -0.51 11.74 5.01
CA ILE A 57 -0.52 13.19 5.35
C ILE A 57 -1.83 13.92 5.03
N ASP A 58 -2.76 13.30 4.31
CA ASP A 58 -4.14 13.76 4.09
C ASP A 58 -5.14 13.11 5.07
N ASN A 59 -4.65 12.35 6.06
CA ASN A 59 -5.47 11.52 6.95
C ASN A 59 -6.35 10.50 6.20
N LYS A 60 -5.94 10.10 4.99
CA LYS A 60 -6.55 9.01 4.23
C LYS A 60 -5.92 7.68 4.61
N ASP A 61 -6.74 6.63 4.62
CA ASP A 61 -6.28 5.27 4.90
C ASP A 61 -5.43 4.72 3.76
N VAL A 62 -4.33 4.06 4.13
CA VAL A 62 -3.45 3.31 3.25
C VAL A 62 -3.25 1.94 3.86
N MET A 63 -3.57 0.90 3.08
CA MET A 63 -3.36 -0.48 3.50
C MET A 63 -1.88 -0.85 3.34
N VAL A 64 -1.27 -1.47 4.35
CA VAL A 64 0.09 -2.01 4.28
C VAL A 64 0.06 -3.50 4.57
N PHE A 65 0.65 -4.32 3.70
CA PHE A 65 0.68 -5.76 3.88
C PHE A 65 1.97 -6.42 3.42
N GLN A 66 2.38 -7.48 4.11
CA GLN A 66 3.56 -8.29 3.81
C GLN A 66 3.34 -9.76 4.22
N THR A 67 3.86 -10.69 3.42
CA THR A 67 3.59 -12.13 3.55
C THR A 67 4.84 -12.94 3.90
N ALA A 68 5.46 -12.63 5.04
CA ALA A 68 6.66 -13.30 5.54
C ALA A 68 7.77 -13.38 4.45
N GLY A 69 8.36 -14.56 4.23
CA GLY A 69 9.39 -14.77 3.21
C GLY A 69 9.52 -16.24 2.79
N ARG A 70 10.38 -16.51 1.80
CA ARG A 70 10.70 -17.86 1.30
C ARG A 70 9.51 -18.63 0.68
N GLY A 71 8.46 -17.92 0.25
CA GLY A 71 7.31 -18.53 -0.44
C GLY A 71 6.44 -19.42 0.44
N ILE A 72 6.57 -19.34 1.77
CA ILE A 72 5.76 -20.14 2.71
C ILE A 72 4.28 -19.71 2.73
N TYR A 73 4.00 -18.48 2.31
CA TYR A 73 2.66 -17.90 2.20
C TYR A 73 2.51 -17.16 0.87
N VAL A 74 1.28 -17.14 0.35
CA VAL A 74 0.86 -16.33 -0.80
C VAL A 74 -0.17 -15.32 -0.29
N GLY A 75 0.10 -14.03 -0.47
CA GLY A 75 -0.85 -12.96 -0.14
C GLY A 75 -2.00 -12.91 -1.13
N ARG A 76 -3.20 -12.65 -0.62
CA ARG A 76 -4.39 -12.36 -1.42
C ARG A 76 -5.04 -11.10 -0.88
N ILE A 77 -5.29 -10.14 -1.77
CA ILE A 77 -6.05 -8.92 -1.50
C ILE A 77 -7.14 -8.88 -2.57
N ASP A 78 -8.39 -8.92 -2.14
CA ASP A 78 -9.55 -8.72 -3.01
C ASP A 78 -9.94 -7.24 -2.91
N VAL A 79 -10.02 -6.55 -4.06
CA VAL A 79 -10.38 -5.14 -4.14
C VAL A 79 -11.67 -5.01 -4.92
N GLU A 80 -12.66 -4.36 -4.32
CA GLU A 80 -13.92 -3.99 -4.95
C GLU A 80 -13.93 -2.47 -5.19
N LEU A 81 -14.20 -2.06 -6.43
CA LEU A 81 -14.28 -0.65 -6.81
C LEU A 81 -15.72 -0.34 -7.20
N GLU A 82 -16.31 0.64 -6.53
CA GLU A 82 -17.62 1.16 -6.90
C GLU A 82 -17.49 2.39 -7.79
N LYS A 83 -18.36 2.46 -8.80
CA LYS A 83 -18.44 3.64 -9.66
C LYS A 83 -19.17 4.75 -8.92
N VAL A 84 -18.43 5.78 -8.51
CA VAL A 84 -19.03 6.99 -7.96
C VAL A 84 -19.70 7.76 -9.12
N LYS A 85 -21.01 8.03 -8.97
CA LYS A 85 -21.82 8.79 -9.94
C LYS A 85 -21.55 10.28 -9.85
#